data_AF-A0A3S4FK11-F1
#
_entry.id   AF-A0A3S4FK11-F1
#
_cell.length_a   1.000
_cell.length_b   1.000
_cell.length_c   1.000
_cell.angle_alpha   90.00
_cell.angle_beta   90.00
_cell.angle_gamma   90.00
#
_symmetry.space_group_name_H-M   'P 1'
#
loop_
_entity.id
_entity.type
_entity.pdbx_description
1 polymer ?
#
loop_
_entity_poly.entity_id
_entity_poly.type
_entity_poly.pdbx_seq_one_letter_code
_entity_poly.pdbx_strand_id
1 'polypeptide(L)' 'MDRIEQESFDFFNRTRARYLELAAQDSRIRTIDATQPLDAVMRDIRATVTKWVQEQTA' A
#
# COMPACT_ATOMS: atom_id res chain seq x y z
N MET A 1 -9.26 -3.86 -22.52
CA MET A 1 -9.03 -2.73 -21.60
C MET A 1 -10.08 -2.85 -20.53
N ASP A 2 -9.66 -3.11 -19.29
CA ASP A 2 -10.56 -3.23 -18.14
C ASP A 2 -11.29 -1.89 -17.94
N ARG A 3 -12.50 -1.91 -17.37
CA ARG A 3 -13.32 -0.71 -17.16
C ARG A 3 -12.61 0.32 -16.26
N ILE A 4 -11.79 -0.14 -15.32
CA ILE A 4 -11.00 0.72 -14.44
C ILE A 4 -9.94 1.51 -15.24
N GLU A 5 -9.37 0.94 -16.30
CA GLU A 5 -8.33 1.60 -17.11
C GLU A 5 -8.90 2.76 -17.96
N GLN A 6 -10.23 2.90 -18.05
CA GLN A 6 -10.93 3.98 -18.77
C GLN A 6 -11.37 5.13 -17.85
N GLU A 7 -11.15 5.02 -16.54
CA GLU A 7 -11.55 6.02 -15.56
C GLU A 7 -10.71 7.30 -15.64
N SER A 8 -11.25 8.41 -15.12
CA SER A 8 -10.55 9.69 -15.09
C SER A 8 -9.41 9.71 -14.07
N PHE A 9 -8.44 10.60 -14.28
CA PHE A 9 -7.36 10.81 -13.30
C PHE A 9 -7.89 11.16 -11.89
N ASP A 10 -9.00 11.91 -11.82
CA ASP A 10 -9.65 12.26 -10.56
C ASP A 10 -10.22 11.05 -9.82
N PHE A 11 -10.73 10.04 -10.55
CA PHE A 11 -11.16 8.79 -9.95
C PHE A 11 -9.98 8.10 -9.22
N PHE A 12 -8.80 8.05 -9.85
CA PHE A 12 -7.61 7.45 -9.24
C PHE A 12 -7.09 8.26 -8.04
N ASN A 13 -7.11 9.59 -8.11
CA ASN A 13 -6.73 10.44 -6.98
C ASN A 13 -7.65 10.24 -5.77
N ARG A 14 -8.97 10.19 -6.00
CA ARG A 14 -9.96 9.92 -4.94
C ARG A 14 -9.78 8.52 -4.35
N THR A 15 -9.53 7.53 -5.21
CA THR A 15 -9.29 6.15 -4.78
C THR A 15 -8.02 6.05 -3.93
N ARG A 16 -6.93 6.68 -4.36
CA ARG A 16 -5.68 6.76 -3.60
C ARG A 16 -5.88 7.43 -2.24
N ALA A 17 -6.56 8.58 -2.22
CA ALA A 17 -6.86 9.30 -0.98
C ALA A 17 -7.65 8.41 -0.01
N ARG A 18 -8.65 7.68 -0.51
CA ARG A 18 -9.46 6.78 0.32
C ARG A 18 -8.64 5.63 0.92
N TYR A 19 -7.74 5.01 0.16
CA TYR A 19 -6.86 3.97 0.71
C TYR A 19 -5.93 4.49 1.79
N LEU A 20 -5.38 5.71 1.62
CA LEU A 20 -4.52 6.34 2.62
C LEU A 20 -5.28 6.69 3.90
N GLU A 21 -6.50 7.22 3.79
CA GLU A 21 -7.37 7.46 4.95
C GLU A 21 -7.63 6.19 5.75
N LEU A 22 -7.96 5.09 5.06
CA LEU A 22 -8.20 3.80 5.70
C LEU A 22 -6.93 3.27 6.38
N ALA A 23 -5.78 3.36 5.72
CA ALA A 23 -4.51 2.93 6.28
C ALA A 23 -4.07 3.76 7.50
N ALA A 24 -4.38 5.06 7.52
CA ALA A 24 -4.09 5.92 8.67
C ALA A 24 -4.97 5.60 9.90
N GLN A 25 -6.12 4.97 9.71
CA GLN A 25 -7.09 4.67 10.77
C GLN A 25 -6.96 3.25 11.33
N ASP A 26 -6.31 2.32 10.62
CA ASP A 26 -6.19 0.91 11.01
C ASP A 26 -4.73 0.46 11.01
N SER A 27 -4.18 0.20 12.20
CA SER A 27 -2.79 -0.24 12.38
C SER A 27 -2.48 -1.61 11.78
N ARG A 28 -3.50 -2.38 11.39
CA ARG A 28 -3.33 -3.64 10.65
C ARG A 28 -2.98 -3.39 9.18
N ILE A 29 -3.27 -2.20 8.65
CA ILE A 29 -2.99 -1.83 7.26
C ILE A 29 -1.63 -1.12 7.21
N ARG A 30 -0.69 -1.70 6.47
CA ARG A 30 0.64 -1.12 6.23
C ARG A 30 0.75 -0.59 4.81
N THR A 31 1.10 0.68 4.68
CA THR A 31 1.30 1.32 3.38
C THR A 31 2.75 1.16 2.93
N ILE A 32 2.96 0.68 1.71
CA ILE A 32 4.28 0.62 1.05
C ILE A 32 4.31 1.67 -0.06
N ASP A 33 5.39 2.44 -0.14
CA ASP A 33 5.58 3.40 -1.23
C ASP A 33 6.05 2.68 -2.50
N ALA A 34 5.10 2.48 -3.42
CA ALA A 34 5.32 1.85 -4.72
C ALA A 34 5.86 2.81 -5.80
N THR A 35 6.12 4.09 -5.47
CA THR A 35 6.75 5.04 -6.40
C THR A 35 8.28 4.88 -6.47
N GLN A 36 8.84 4.12 -5.54
CA GLN A 36 10.25 3.76 -5.50
C GLN A 36 10.63 2.73 -6.59
N PRO A 37 11.93 2.56 -6.89
CA PRO A 37 12.40 1.45 -7.73
C PRO A 37 11.96 0.07 -7.20
N LEU A 38 11.74 -0.88 -8.10
CA LEU A 38 11.22 -2.22 -7.75
C LEU A 38 11.99 -2.90 -6.60
N ASP A 39 13.32 -2.84 -6.60
CA ASP A 39 14.13 -3.45 -5.55
C ASP A 39 13.88 -2.83 -4.16
N ALA A 40 13.62 -1.52 -4.12
CA ALA A 40 13.26 -0.83 -2.88
C ALA A 40 11.87 -1.24 -2.39
N VAL A 41 10.88 -1.30 -3.29
CA VAL A 41 9.54 -1.78 -2.97
C VAL A 41 9.58 -3.20 -2.42
N MET A 42 10.31 -4.10 -3.08
CA MET A 42 10.45 -5.50 -2.65
C MET A 42 11.12 -5.63 -1.27
N ARG A 43 12.13 -4.80 -1.00
CA ARG A 43 12.78 -4.74 0.32
C ARG A 43 11.81 -4.26 1.39
N ASP A 44 11.04 -3.21 1.13
CA ASP A 44 10.12 -2.64 2.10
C ASP A 44 8.96 -3.59 2.43
N ILE A 45 8.44 -4.30 1.42
CA ILE A 45 7.46 -5.39 1.60
C ILE A 45 8.05 -6.46 2.53
N ARG A 46 9.26 -6.96 2.22
CA ARG A 46 9.91 -8.00 3.02
C ARG A 46 10.08 -7.56 4.47
N ALA A 47 10.64 -6.37 4.69
CA ALA A 47 10.87 -5.82 6.03
C ALA A 47 9.57 -5.70 6.83
N THR A 48 8.50 -5.20 6.18
CA THR A 48 7.19 -5.02 6.79
C THR A 48 6.57 -6.35 7.23
N VAL A 49 6.62 -7.37 6.38
CA VAL A 49 6.09 -8.71 6.69
C VAL A 49 6.93 -9.39 7.78
N THR A 50 8.27 -9.33 7.69
CA THR A 50 9.15 -9.92 8.70
C THR A 50 8.91 -9.30 10.08
N LYS A 51 8.81 -7.96 10.17
CA LYS A 51 8.51 -7.26 11.42
C LYS A 51 7.17 -7.73 12.00
N TRP A 52 6.14 -7.85 11.17
CA TRP A 52 4.84 -8.33 11.62
C TRP A 52 4.91 -9.74 12.22
N VAL A 53 5.59 -10.67 11.56
CA VAL A 53 5.73 -12.05 12.09
C VAL A 53 6.44 -12.05 13.44
N GLN A 54 7.47 -11.21 13.62
CA GLN A 54 8.16 -11.06 14.90
C GLN A 54 7.23 -10.53 16.01
N GLU A 55 6.38 -9.54 15.70
CA GLU A 55 5.37 -9.01 16.62
C GLU A 55 4.33 -10.06 17.05
N GLN A 56 4.07 -11.10 16.24
CA GLN A 56 3.13 -12.18 16.60
C GLN A 56 3.77 -13.31 17.43
N THR A 57 5.09 -13.40 17.41
CA THR A 57 5.83 -14.51 18.07
C THR A 57 6.39 -14.09 19.43
N ALA A 58 6.33 -12.80 19.76
CA ALA A 58 6.68 -12.23 21.06
C ALA A 58 5.49 -12.28 22.03
#